data_AF-A0A425VUZ3-F1
#
_entry.id   AF-A0A425VUZ3-F1
#
_cell.length_a   1.000
_cell.length_b   1.000
_cell.length_c   1.000
_cell.angle_alpha   90.00
_cell.angle_beta   90.00
_cell.angle_gamma   90.00
#
_symmetry.space_group_name_H-M   'P 1'
#
loop_
_entity.id
_entity.type
_entity.pdbx_description
1 polymer ?
#
loop_
_entity_poly.entity_id
_entity_poly.type
_entity_poly.pdbx_seq_one_letter_code
_entity_poly.pdbx_strand_id
1 'polypeptide(L)'
;FIFAAEILGEVDHYYVLVPGWDTVLHTINGFLCAAVGFSLVDLLNRSSKKVSLSPVYVTLVAFCFSMTVGVLWEFVEFGFDTTLGLDMQKDTVVTSISSVSLDPTDTGQRVHIDNIKDTAITTASGKTTHIRGGYLDIGLIDTMKDLLVNFVGAVAFSVIGYRHLSRGEPAGWTEGLYVTPVTPAEDREEEQQIDRMEREREAGRPR
;
A
#
# COMPACT_ATOMS: atom_id res chain seq x y z
N PHE A 1 -9.33 1.92 9.51
CA PHE A 1 -7.87 1.95 9.69
C PHE A 1 -7.48 2.98 10.72
N ILE A 2 -7.53 4.29 10.42
CA ILE A 2 -7.12 5.39 11.33
C ILE A 2 -7.59 5.21 12.79
N PHE A 3 -8.88 4.99 13.05
CA PHE A 3 -9.37 4.78 14.42
C PHE A 3 -8.70 3.57 15.14
N ALA A 4 -8.47 2.49 14.41
CA ALA A 4 -7.87 1.28 14.97
C ALA A 4 -6.35 1.42 15.19
N ALA A 5 -5.67 2.20 14.36
CA ALA A 5 -4.25 2.53 14.53
C ALA A 5 -4.06 3.53 15.67
N GLU A 6 -4.71 4.69 15.59
CA GLU A 6 -4.50 5.80 16.53
C GLU A 6 -5.15 5.58 17.90
N ILE A 7 -6.43 5.21 17.93
CA ILE A 7 -7.15 5.13 19.21
C ILE A 7 -6.92 3.78 19.87
N LEU A 8 -7.20 2.69 19.15
CA LEU A 8 -7.05 1.36 19.74
C LEU A 8 -5.57 0.96 19.85
N GLY A 9 -4.76 1.27 18.82
CA GLY A 9 -3.34 0.96 18.79
C GLY A 9 -2.54 1.82 19.75
N GLU A 10 -2.44 3.13 19.49
CA GLU A 10 -1.59 4.04 20.29
C GLU A 10 -2.19 4.36 21.67
N VAL A 11 -3.44 4.82 21.74
CA VAL A 11 -4.01 5.28 23.03
C VAL A 11 -4.35 4.11 23.96
N ASP A 12 -4.98 3.05 23.43
CA ASP A 12 -5.37 1.87 24.22
C ASP A 12 -4.31 0.76 24.23
N HIS A 13 -3.13 1.01 23.65
CA HIS A 13 -1.93 0.16 23.70
C HIS A 13 -2.07 -1.21 23.00
N TYR A 14 -2.95 -1.37 22.00
CA TYR A 14 -3.16 -2.67 21.36
C TYR A 14 -1.94 -3.16 20.59
N TYR A 15 -1.03 -2.26 20.17
CA TYR A 15 0.26 -2.63 19.61
C TYR A 15 1.12 -3.51 20.52
N VAL A 16 0.95 -3.35 21.84
CA VAL A 16 1.66 -4.15 22.85
C VAL A 16 0.78 -5.29 23.35
N LEU A 17 -0.51 -5.05 23.51
CA LEU A 17 -1.42 -6.00 24.18
C LEU A 17 -1.92 -7.13 23.26
N VAL A 18 -2.05 -6.87 21.96
CA VAL A 18 -2.63 -7.82 21.00
C VAL A 18 -1.56 -8.24 20.00
N PRO A 19 -1.05 -9.49 20.09
CA PRO A 19 -0.01 -9.96 19.18
C PRO A 19 -0.44 -9.87 17.71
N GLY A 20 0.37 -9.20 16.90
CA GLY A 20 0.12 -9.03 15.47
C GLY A 20 -1.00 -8.04 15.11
N TRP A 21 -1.46 -7.22 16.06
CA TRP A 21 -2.45 -6.16 15.82
C TRP A 21 -2.11 -5.33 14.59
N ASP A 22 -0.91 -4.80 14.62
CA ASP A 22 -0.32 -3.99 13.56
C ASP A 22 -0.33 -4.68 12.19
N THR A 23 0.25 -5.88 12.14
CA THR A 23 0.27 -6.72 10.93
C THR A 23 -1.12 -6.95 10.34
N VAL A 24 -2.13 -7.19 11.18
CA VAL A 24 -3.52 -7.37 10.74
C VAL A 24 -4.08 -6.07 10.16
N LEU A 25 -3.83 -4.94 10.82
CA LEU A 25 -4.28 -3.63 10.33
C LEU A 25 -3.71 -3.31 8.96
N HIS A 26 -2.39 -3.46 8.76
CA HIS A 26 -1.75 -3.16 7.49
C HIS A 26 -2.18 -4.14 6.38
N THR A 27 -2.35 -5.43 6.69
CA THR A 27 -2.86 -6.41 5.73
C THR A 27 -4.29 -6.06 5.27
N ILE A 28 -5.17 -5.74 6.22
CA ILE A 28 -6.56 -5.37 5.92
C ILE A 28 -6.60 -4.05 5.16
N ASN A 29 -5.75 -3.07 5.53
CA ASN A 29 -5.66 -1.80 4.84
C ASN A 29 -5.25 -1.97 3.39
N GLY A 30 -4.21 -2.76 3.12
CA GLY A 30 -3.78 -3.07 1.75
C GLY A 30 -4.88 -3.74 0.94
N PHE A 31 -5.64 -4.65 1.53
CA PHE A 31 -6.78 -5.26 0.86
C PHE A 31 -7.89 -4.24 0.53
N LEU A 32 -8.29 -3.43 1.50
CA LEU A 32 -9.40 -2.48 1.36
C LEU A 32 -9.05 -1.30 0.46
N CYS A 33 -7.83 -0.76 0.54
CA CYS A 33 -7.39 0.32 -0.33
C CYS A 33 -7.29 -0.15 -1.78
N ALA A 34 -6.86 -1.39 -2.04
CA ALA A 34 -6.95 -2.00 -3.36
C ALA A 34 -8.41 -2.11 -3.83
N ALA A 35 -9.34 -2.45 -2.95
CA ALA A 35 -10.77 -2.49 -3.28
C ALA A 35 -11.35 -1.12 -3.66
N VAL A 36 -10.97 -0.08 -2.93
CA VAL A 36 -11.36 1.30 -3.22
C VAL A 36 -10.75 1.76 -4.55
N GLY A 37 -9.45 1.54 -4.75
CA GLY A 37 -8.76 1.88 -5.99
C GLY A 37 -9.36 1.16 -7.21
N PHE A 38 -9.67 -0.13 -7.05
CA PHE A 38 -10.36 -0.91 -8.08
C PHE A 38 -11.73 -0.32 -8.40
N SER A 39 -12.54 -0.03 -7.39
CA SER A 39 -13.90 0.52 -7.59
C SER A 39 -13.86 1.88 -8.28
N LEU A 40 -12.90 2.73 -7.91
CA LEU A 40 -12.69 4.03 -8.54
C LEU A 40 -12.32 3.88 -10.02
N VAL A 41 -11.32 3.06 -10.33
CA VAL A 41 -10.83 2.88 -11.71
C VAL A 41 -11.86 2.16 -12.57
N ASP A 42 -12.55 1.14 -12.04
CA ASP A 42 -13.61 0.42 -12.75
C ASP A 42 -14.81 1.35 -13.05
N LEU A 43 -15.22 2.18 -12.09
CA LEU A 43 -16.27 3.18 -12.32
C LEU A 43 -15.88 4.19 -13.40
N LEU A 44 -14.65 4.73 -13.31
CA LEU A 44 -14.13 5.67 -14.32
C LEU A 44 -14.07 5.02 -15.70
N ASN A 45 -13.58 3.77 -15.77
CA ASN A 45 -13.50 3.00 -17.00
C ASN A 45 -14.88 2.79 -17.64
N ARG A 46 -15.89 2.38 -16.84
CA ARG A 46 -17.27 2.17 -17.33
C ARG A 46 -17.99 3.46 -17.69
N SER A 47 -17.62 4.59 -17.06
CA SER A 47 -18.24 5.90 -17.31
C SER A 47 -17.59 6.67 -18.45
N SER A 48 -16.43 6.22 -18.95
CA SER A 48 -15.67 6.91 -19.98
C SER A 48 -15.90 6.26 -21.34
N LYS A 49 -16.37 7.05 -22.31
CA LYS A 49 -16.46 6.62 -23.72
C LYS A 49 -15.10 6.55 -24.43
N LYS A 50 -14.04 7.12 -23.85
CA LYS A 50 -12.74 7.29 -24.52
C LYS A 50 -11.67 6.33 -24.03
N VAL A 51 -11.94 5.61 -22.95
CA VAL A 51 -10.97 4.77 -22.25
C VAL A 51 -11.59 3.41 -22.01
N SER A 52 -10.95 2.37 -22.57
CA SER A 52 -11.25 0.98 -22.28
C SER A 52 -9.99 0.32 -21.72
N LEU A 53 -10.01 0.06 -20.42
CA LEU A 53 -8.94 -0.63 -19.71
C LEU A 53 -9.29 -2.11 -19.57
N SER A 54 -8.29 -2.96 -19.79
CA SER A 54 -8.43 -4.39 -19.52
C SER A 54 -8.44 -4.72 -18.03
N PRO A 55 -8.88 -5.95 -17.68
CA PRO A 55 -8.84 -6.45 -16.32
C PRO A 55 -7.46 -6.33 -15.64
N VAL A 56 -6.37 -6.53 -16.40
CA VAL A 56 -5.00 -6.44 -15.87
C VAL A 56 -4.67 -5.00 -15.51
N TYR A 57 -4.97 -4.03 -16.36
CA TYR A 57 -4.69 -2.63 -16.08
C TYR A 57 -5.48 -2.11 -14.89
N VAL A 58 -6.79 -2.41 -14.82
CA VAL A 58 -7.64 -1.98 -13.70
C VAL A 58 -7.08 -2.49 -12.37
N THR A 59 -6.69 -3.75 -12.32
CA THR A 59 -6.19 -4.39 -11.08
C THR A 59 -4.76 -4.00 -10.71
N LEU A 60 -3.92 -3.69 -11.70
CA LEU A 60 -2.59 -3.13 -11.48
C LEU A 60 -2.68 -1.70 -10.92
N VAL A 61 -3.53 -0.85 -11.48
CA VAL A 61 -3.74 0.51 -10.96
C VAL A 61 -4.31 0.46 -9.55
N ALA A 62 -5.27 -0.43 -9.28
CA ALA A 62 -5.79 -0.66 -7.93
C ALA A 62 -4.71 -1.08 -6.92
N PHE A 63 -3.83 -2.00 -7.33
CA PHE A 63 -2.68 -2.41 -6.52
C PHE A 63 -1.74 -1.22 -6.24
N CYS A 64 -1.35 -0.46 -7.27
CA CYS A 64 -0.48 0.70 -7.12
C CYS A 64 -1.10 1.80 -6.24
N PHE A 65 -2.41 2.04 -6.38
CA PHE A 65 -3.15 2.95 -5.51
C PHE A 65 -3.04 2.50 -4.05
N SER A 66 -3.26 1.21 -3.77
CA SER A 66 -3.14 0.67 -2.41
C SER A 66 -1.74 0.81 -1.83
N MET A 67 -0.71 0.49 -2.62
CA MET A 67 0.69 0.63 -2.18
C MET A 67 1.06 2.09 -1.93
N THR A 68 0.53 3.01 -2.73
CA THR A 68 0.74 4.46 -2.54
C THR A 68 0.15 4.91 -1.22
N VAL A 69 -1.07 4.48 -0.88
CA VAL A 69 -1.67 4.78 0.44
C VAL A 69 -0.83 4.21 1.58
N GLY A 70 -0.32 2.99 1.44
CA GLY A 70 0.61 2.40 2.42
C GLY A 70 1.87 3.25 2.63
N VAL A 71 2.55 3.64 1.54
CA VAL A 71 3.74 4.51 1.63
C VAL A 71 3.42 5.88 2.26
N LEU A 72 2.27 6.47 1.94
CA LEU A 72 1.86 7.74 2.55
C LEU A 72 1.64 7.62 4.05
N TRP A 73 1.19 6.44 4.52
CA TRP A 73 1.07 6.18 5.95
C TRP A 73 2.45 6.12 6.63
N GLU A 74 3.40 5.38 6.07
CA GLU A 74 4.79 5.34 6.58
C GLU A 74 5.43 6.74 6.65
N PHE A 75 5.10 7.63 5.71
CA PHE A 75 5.57 9.02 5.75
C PHE A 75 4.97 9.80 6.91
N VAL A 76 3.74 9.50 7.33
CA VAL A 76 3.12 10.11 8.51
C VAL A 76 3.83 9.63 9.77
N GLU A 77 4.03 8.32 9.90
CA GLU A 77 4.71 7.73 11.06
C GLU A 77 6.12 8.28 11.23
N PHE A 78 6.94 8.18 10.17
CA PHE A 78 8.28 8.76 10.15
C PHE A 78 8.28 10.26 10.45
N GLY A 79 7.32 11.00 9.89
CA GLY A 79 7.17 12.43 10.10
C GLY A 79 6.92 12.75 11.58
N PHE A 80 6.04 11.99 12.23
CA PHE A 80 5.68 12.21 13.63
C PHE A 80 6.79 11.76 14.58
N ASP A 81 7.47 10.66 14.31
CA ASP A 81 8.62 10.20 15.10
C ASP A 81 9.76 11.22 15.04
N THR A 82 10.04 11.75 13.85
CA THR A 82 11.10 12.73 13.63
C THR A 82 10.79 14.11 14.22
N THR A 83 9.54 14.58 14.11
CA THR A 83 9.20 15.99 14.43
C THR A 83 8.49 16.17 15.77
N LEU A 84 7.74 15.17 16.24
CA LEU A 84 6.97 15.22 17.47
C LEU A 84 7.58 14.35 18.58
N GLY A 85 8.58 13.51 18.24
CA GLY A 85 9.20 12.59 19.19
C GLY A 85 8.24 11.51 19.67
N LEU A 86 7.32 11.11 18.78
CA LEU A 86 6.46 9.95 18.99
C LEU A 86 7.23 8.65 18.65
N ASP A 87 6.55 7.52 18.77
CA ASP A 87 7.08 6.18 18.53
C ASP A 87 6.04 5.36 17.75
N MET A 88 5.67 5.89 16.57
CA MET A 88 4.71 5.25 15.68
C MET A 88 5.35 4.04 14.99
N GLN A 89 6.57 4.19 14.46
CA GLN A 89 7.34 3.07 13.93
C GLN A 89 7.93 2.23 15.07
N LYS A 90 7.53 0.97 15.21
CA LYS A 90 7.86 0.18 16.40
C LYS A 90 9.30 -0.33 16.40
N ASP A 91 9.98 -0.08 17.51
CA ASP A 91 11.34 -0.53 17.77
C ASP A 91 11.53 -2.05 17.60
N THR A 92 12.61 -2.44 16.92
CA THR A 92 13.05 -3.84 16.81
C THR A 92 14.49 -4.00 17.31
N VAL A 93 14.73 -4.98 18.19
CA VAL A 93 16.10 -5.32 18.62
C VAL A 93 16.70 -6.34 17.66
N VAL A 94 17.81 -5.97 17.02
CA VAL A 94 18.59 -6.86 16.13
C VAL A 94 19.93 -7.23 16.72
N THR A 95 20.40 -8.45 16.44
CA THR A 95 21.68 -8.97 16.95
C THR A 95 22.82 -8.88 15.95
N SER A 96 22.56 -8.36 14.75
CA SER A 96 23.54 -8.22 13.68
C SER A 96 23.22 -7.00 12.82
N ILE A 97 24.25 -6.27 12.41
CA ILE A 97 24.14 -5.14 11.48
C ILE A 97 25.24 -5.22 10.42
N SER A 98 24.97 -4.59 9.28
CA SER A 98 25.95 -4.37 8.21
C SER A 98 25.92 -2.91 7.79
N SER A 99 27.06 -2.23 7.85
CA SER A 99 27.13 -0.82 7.46
C SER A 99 28.46 -0.48 6.80
N VAL A 100 28.38 0.34 5.75
CA VAL A 100 29.56 0.94 5.10
C VAL A 100 30.07 2.13 5.92
N SER A 101 29.20 2.81 6.68
CA SER A 101 29.59 3.94 7.52
C SER A 101 30.52 3.57 8.68
N LEU A 102 30.69 2.28 8.94
CA LEU A 102 31.61 1.74 9.93
C LEU A 102 33.00 1.41 9.36
N ASP A 103 33.22 1.62 8.06
CA ASP A 103 34.51 1.41 7.41
C ASP A 103 35.55 2.42 7.94
N PRO A 104 36.58 1.96 8.68
CA PRO A 104 37.60 2.87 9.22
C PRO A 104 38.54 3.42 8.13
N THR A 105 38.50 2.84 6.93
CA THR A 105 39.36 3.21 5.80
C THR A 105 38.71 4.17 4.81
N ASP A 106 37.39 4.40 4.94
CA ASP A 106 36.59 5.19 4.00
C ASP A 106 36.74 4.73 2.52
N THR A 107 36.87 3.41 2.31
CA THR A 107 37.00 2.80 0.97
C THR A 107 35.71 2.17 0.46
N GLY A 108 34.63 2.28 1.23
CA GLY A 108 33.32 1.74 0.88
C GLY A 108 33.17 0.26 1.24
N GLN A 109 34.03 -0.29 2.09
CA GLN A 109 33.92 -1.68 2.52
C GLN A 109 32.77 -1.84 3.52
N ARG A 110 31.96 -2.88 3.33
CA ARG A 110 30.90 -3.24 4.29
C ARG A 110 31.54 -3.86 5.53
N VAL A 111 31.36 -3.22 6.68
CA VAL A 111 31.68 -3.81 7.98
C VAL A 111 30.44 -4.52 8.52
N HIS A 112 30.65 -5.74 8.99
CA HIS A 112 29.62 -6.59 9.57
C HIS A 112 29.89 -6.77 11.06
N ILE A 113 28.86 -6.57 11.89
CA ILE A 113 28.91 -6.81 13.33
C ILE A 113 27.84 -7.83 13.66
N ASP A 114 28.25 -8.95 14.25
CA ASP A 114 27.39 -10.05 14.66
C ASP A 114 27.39 -10.26 16.17
N ASN A 115 26.40 -11.01 16.66
CA ASN A 115 26.27 -11.41 18.06
C ASN A 115 26.29 -10.21 19.02
N ILE A 116 25.62 -9.12 18.64
CA ILE A 116 25.49 -7.93 19.46
C ILE A 116 24.69 -8.31 20.71
N LYS A 117 25.29 -8.11 21.89
CA LYS A 117 24.66 -8.43 23.18
C LYS A 117 24.22 -7.20 23.96
N ASP A 118 24.88 -6.08 23.73
CA ASP A 118 24.64 -4.83 24.44
C ASP A 118 25.04 -3.66 23.56
N THR A 119 24.21 -2.62 23.52
CA THR A 119 24.52 -1.35 22.87
C THR A 119 24.31 -0.22 23.89
N ALA A 120 25.25 0.72 23.96
CA ALA A 120 25.19 1.84 24.90
C ALA A 120 24.95 3.17 24.17
N ILE A 121 23.92 3.90 24.56
CA ILE A 121 23.64 5.27 24.10
C ILE A 121 24.09 6.22 25.21
N THR A 122 25.14 6.99 24.96
CA THR A 122 25.68 7.98 25.90
C THR A 122 25.34 9.38 25.44
N THR A 123 24.59 10.13 26.25
CA THR A 123 24.20 11.51 25.96
C THR A 123 25.35 12.49 26.22
N ALA A 124 25.25 13.70 25.68
CA ALA A 124 26.21 14.78 25.94
C ALA A 124 26.30 15.17 27.43
N SER A 125 25.26 14.87 28.24
CA SER A 125 25.28 15.05 29.70
C SER A 125 26.00 13.94 30.46
N GLY A 126 26.51 12.92 29.77
CA GLY A 126 27.17 11.75 30.36
C GLY A 126 26.22 10.67 30.87
N LYS A 127 24.91 10.77 30.62
CA LYS A 127 23.94 9.72 30.96
C LYS A 127 24.04 8.61 29.92
N THR A 128 24.22 7.37 30.36
CA THR A 128 24.26 6.20 29.49
C THR A 128 23.01 5.33 29.69
N THR A 129 22.36 4.98 28.58
CA THR A 129 21.26 4.00 28.53
C THR A 129 21.74 2.78 27.76
N HIS A 130 21.54 1.58 28.33
CA HIS A 130 21.92 0.32 27.69
C HIS A 130 20.71 -0.36 27.05
N ILE A 131 20.85 -0.72 25.78
CA ILE A 131 19.96 -1.62 25.06
C ILE A 131 20.52 -3.02 25.20
N ARG A 132 19.88 -3.83 26.05
CA ARG A 132 20.29 -5.21 26.29
C ARG A 132 19.73 -6.12 25.21
N GLY A 133 20.54 -7.08 24.77
CA GLY A 133 20.14 -8.10 23.82
C GLY A 133 20.35 -7.75 22.34
N GLY A 134 20.90 -6.57 22.02
CA GLY A 134 21.19 -6.21 20.64
C GLY A 134 21.41 -4.72 20.39
N TYR A 135 21.20 -4.35 19.12
CA TYR A 135 21.13 -2.99 18.60
C TYR A 135 19.66 -2.63 18.35
N LEU A 136 19.28 -1.39 18.64
CA LEU A 136 17.91 -0.89 18.50
C LEU A 136 17.72 -0.31 17.09
N ASP A 137 16.89 -0.98 16.29
CA ASP A 137 16.36 -0.44 15.03
C ASP A 137 15.07 0.33 15.33
N ILE A 138 15.08 1.64 15.08
CA ILE A 138 14.02 2.57 15.50
C ILE A 138 12.87 2.69 14.49
N GLY A 139 12.65 1.67 13.65
CA GLY A 139 11.48 1.64 12.77
C GLY A 139 11.70 1.21 11.32
N LEU A 140 12.94 1.00 10.86
CA LEU A 140 13.18 0.53 9.50
C LEU A 140 12.57 -0.85 9.28
N ILE A 141 12.74 -1.75 10.25
CA ILE A 141 12.20 -3.11 10.16
C ILE A 141 10.68 -3.10 10.20
N ASP A 142 10.09 -2.24 11.02
CA ASP A 142 8.64 -2.12 11.15
C ASP A 142 8.03 -1.58 9.86
N THR A 143 8.51 -0.45 9.36
CA THR A 143 8.08 0.11 8.08
C THR A 143 8.18 -0.89 6.93
N MET A 144 9.28 -1.64 6.85
CA MET A 144 9.43 -2.64 5.81
C MET A 144 8.45 -3.81 5.98
N LYS A 145 8.22 -4.26 7.22
CA LYS A 145 7.23 -5.29 7.54
C LYS A 145 5.82 -4.82 7.16
N ASP A 146 5.49 -3.58 7.43
CA ASP A 146 4.16 -3.02 7.25
C ASP A 146 3.82 -2.81 5.77
N LEU A 147 4.78 -2.31 5.00
CA LEU A 147 4.70 -2.27 3.55
C LEU A 147 4.57 -3.67 2.93
N LEU A 148 5.27 -4.68 3.47
CA LEU A 148 5.20 -6.06 2.97
C LEU A 148 3.83 -6.71 3.24
N VAL A 149 3.28 -6.55 4.44
CA VAL A 149 1.97 -7.14 4.76
C VAL A 149 0.83 -6.38 4.09
N ASN A 150 0.97 -5.05 3.91
CA ASN A 150 0.10 -4.25 3.04
C ASN A 150 0.15 -4.74 1.59
N PHE A 151 1.34 -5.02 1.06
CA PHE A 151 1.51 -5.63 -0.27
C PHE A 151 0.76 -6.95 -0.41
N VAL A 152 0.85 -7.84 0.59
CA VAL A 152 0.13 -9.12 0.58
C VAL A 152 -1.38 -8.90 0.50
N GLY A 153 -1.92 -7.97 1.31
CA GLY A 153 -3.33 -7.59 1.26
C GLY A 153 -3.77 -7.06 -0.10
N ALA A 154 -2.98 -6.16 -0.68
CA ALA A 154 -3.24 -5.57 -1.99
C ALA A 154 -3.21 -6.62 -3.12
N VAL A 155 -2.22 -7.52 -3.13
CA VAL A 155 -2.15 -8.63 -4.09
C VAL A 155 -3.36 -9.54 -3.95
N ALA A 156 -3.75 -9.90 -2.73
CA ALA A 156 -4.91 -10.76 -2.50
C ALA A 156 -6.18 -10.15 -3.10
N PHE A 157 -6.42 -8.85 -2.89
CA PHE A 157 -7.56 -8.18 -3.52
C PHE A 157 -7.42 -8.12 -5.04
N SER A 158 -6.27 -7.72 -5.58
CA SER A 158 -6.08 -7.60 -7.03
C SER A 158 -6.28 -8.93 -7.77
N VAL A 159 -5.91 -10.07 -7.18
CA VAL A 159 -6.22 -11.40 -7.73
C VAL A 159 -7.74 -11.62 -7.77
N ILE A 160 -8.47 -11.27 -6.71
CA ILE A 160 -9.94 -11.40 -6.67
C ILE A 160 -10.58 -10.48 -7.72
N GLY A 161 -10.17 -9.22 -7.79
CA GLY A 161 -10.65 -8.24 -8.76
C GLY A 161 -10.38 -8.67 -10.21
N TYR A 162 -9.20 -9.24 -10.47
CA TYR A 162 -8.85 -9.76 -11.80
C TYR A 162 -9.78 -10.90 -12.19
N ARG A 163 -9.97 -11.90 -11.32
CA ARG A 163 -10.87 -13.01 -11.57
C ARG A 163 -12.32 -12.57 -11.74
N HIS A 164 -12.73 -11.48 -11.11
CA HIS A 164 -14.08 -10.92 -11.28
C HIS A 164 -14.28 -10.36 -12.69
N LEU A 165 -13.34 -9.54 -13.18
CA LEU A 165 -13.42 -8.94 -14.52
C LEU A 165 -13.16 -9.96 -15.63
N SER A 166 -12.21 -10.88 -15.46
CA SER A 166 -11.85 -11.87 -16.49
C SER A 166 -12.88 -12.97 -16.71
N ARG A 167 -13.94 -13.08 -15.88
CA ARG A 167 -15.06 -14.00 -16.14
C ARG A 167 -15.88 -13.61 -17.38
N GLY A 168 -15.68 -12.40 -17.92
CA GLY A 168 -16.35 -11.91 -19.13
C GLY A 168 -15.51 -11.92 -20.42
N GLU A 169 -14.21 -12.18 -20.38
CA GLU A 169 -13.31 -12.07 -21.56
C GLU A 169 -12.70 -13.42 -21.98
N PRO A 170 -12.67 -13.78 -23.27
CA PRO A 170 -12.04 -15.01 -23.75
C PRO A 170 -10.51 -14.95 -23.70
N ALA A 171 -9.89 -16.13 -23.73
CA ALA A 171 -8.49 -16.41 -23.40
C ALA A 171 -7.46 -15.75 -24.33
N GLY A 172 -7.14 -14.47 -24.07
CA GLY A 172 -6.07 -13.71 -24.70
C GLY A 172 -5.50 -12.67 -23.74
N TRP A 173 -4.93 -13.10 -22.62
CA TRP A 173 -4.47 -12.20 -21.54
C TRP A 173 -3.42 -11.15 -21.98
N THR A 174 -2.72 -11.40 -23.10
CA THR A 174 -1.79 -10.46 -23.73
C THR A 174 -2.46 -9.42 -24.61
N GLU A 175 -3.65 -9.69 -25.17
CA GLU A 175 -4.40 -8.70 -25.96
C GLU A 175 -5.04 -7.64 -25.05
N GLY A 176 -5.42 -8.01 -23.82
CA GLY A 176 -5.84 -7.04 -22.80
C GLY A 176 -4.73 -6.07 -22.36
N LEU A 177 -3.45 -6.34 -22.64
CA LEU A 177 -2.38 -5.40 -22.29
C LEU A 177 -2.30 -4.18 -23.25
N TYR A 178 -3.19 -4.08 -24.24
CA TYR A 178 -3.29 -2.89 -25.08
C TYR A 178 -4.43 -2.00 -24.60
N VAL A 179 -4.12 -0.75 -24.23
CA VAL A 179 -5.13 0.29 -24.08
C VAL A 179 -5.54 0.72 -25.49
N THR A 180 -6.72 0.32 -25.94
CA THR A 180 -7.24 0.71 -27.26
C THR A 180 -8.02 2.02 -27.14
N PRO A 181 -7.57 3.12 -27.76
CA PRO A 181 -8.39 4.32 -27.85
C PRO A 181 -9.59 4.05 -28.75
N VAL A 182 -10.78 4.47 -28.32
CA VAL A 182 -12.02 4.33 -29.09
C VAL A 182 -11.91 5.16 -30.37
N THR A 183 -12.26 4.58 -31.51
CA THR A 183 -12.17 5.30 -32.79
C THR A 183 -13.31 6.31 -32.93
N PRO A 184 -13.13 7.41 -33.69
CA PRO A 184 -14.21 8.37 -33.95
C PRO A 184 -15.43 7.78 -34.69
N ALA A 185 -15.31 6.57 -35.25
CA ALA A 185 -16.42 5.87 -35.89
C ALA A 185 -17.24 5.11 -34.84
N GLU A 186 -16.58 4.34 -33.98
CA GLU A 186 -17.20 3.63 -32.86
C GLU A 186 -17.89 4.59 -31.87
N ASP A 187 -17.25 5.72 -31.55
CA ASP A 187 -17.81 6.76 -30.67
C ASP A 187 -19.13 7.32 -31.24
N ARG A 188 -19.20 7.50 -32.57
CA ARG A 188 -20.43 7.97 -33.25
C ARG A 188 -21.53 6.91 -33.31
N GLU A 189 -21.18 5.63 -33.46
CA GLU A 189 -22.16 4.53 -33.47
C GLU A 189 -22.78 4.31 -32.08
N GLU A 190 -21.98 4.35 -31.02
CA GLU A 190 -22.47 4.29 -29.65
C GLU A 190 -23.30 5.52 -29.27
N GLU A 191 -22.88 6.73 -29.68
CA GLU A 191 -23.63 7.96 -29.43
C GLU A 191 -25.04 7.89 -30.05
N GLN A 192 -25.14 7.35 -31.27
CA GLN A 192 -26.44 7.09 -31.92
C GLN A 192 -27.27 6.01 -31.21
N GLN A 193 -26.65 5.02 -30.58
CA GLN A 193 -27.36 4.01 -29.78
C GLN A 193 -27.90 4.59 -28.47
N ILE A 194 -27.10 5.39 -27.75
CA ILE A 194 -27.50 6.03 -26.49
C ILE A 194 -28.65 7.01 -26.73
N ASP A 195 -28.55 7.85 -27.76
CA ASP A 195 -29.62 8.77 -28.18
C ASP A 195 -30.93 8.03 -28.48
N ARG A 196 -30.83 6.82 -29.04
CA ARG A 196 -31.99 5.99 -29.35
C ARG A 196 -32.63 5.44 -28.09
N MET A 197 -31.83 4.93 -27.15
CA MET A 197 -32.29 4.44 -25.85
C MET A 197 -32.93 5.56 -25.00
N GLU A 198 -32.37 6.77 -25.02
CA GLU A 198 -32.94 7.92 -24.29
C GLU A 198 -34.32 8.32 -24.85
N ARG A 199 -34.45 8.39 -26.18
CA ARG A 199 -35.74 8.65 -26.83
C ARG A 199 -36.80 7.59 -26.49
N GLU A 200 -36.42 6.32 -26.47
CA GLU A 200 -37.33 5.22 -26.09
C GLU A 200 -37.74 5.31 -24.61
N ARG A 201 -36.82 5.71 -23.74
CA ARG A 201 -37.05 5.86 -22.30
C ARG A 201 -37.95 7.07 -21.98
N GLU A 202 -37.80 8.17 -22.72
CA GLU A 202 -38.69 9.33 -22.62
C GLU A 202 -40.09 9.02 -23.18
N ALA A 203 -40.19 8.26 -24.26
CA ALA A 203 -41.46 7.84 -24.84
C ALA A 203 -42.26 6.89 -23.91
N GLY A 204 -41.58 6.14 -23.03
CA GLY A 204 -42.19 5.21 -22.08
C GLY A 204 -42.62 5.81 -20.72
N ARG A 205 -42.39 7.11 -20.48
CA ARG A 205 -42.75 7.75 -19.20
C ARG A 205 -44.24 8.12 -19.17
N PRO A 206 -45.06 7.57 -18.25
CA PRO A 206 -46.44 8.03 -18.09
C PRO A 206 -46.45 9.49 -17.63
N ARG A 207 -47.31 10.30 -18.25
CA ARG A 207 -47.48 11.73 -18.00
C ARG A 207 -47.99 12.03 -16.60
#